data_AF-A0A9W7XU03-F1
#
_entry.id   AF-A0A9W7XU03-F1
#
_cell.length_a   1.000
_cell.length_b   1.000
_cell.length_c   1.000
_cell.angle_alpha   90.00
_cell.angle_beta   90.00
_cell.angle_gamma   90.00
#
_symmetry.space_group_name_H-M   'P 1'
#
loop_
_entity.id
_entity.type
_entity.pdbx_description
1 polymer ?
#
loop_
_entity_poly.entity_id
_entity_poly.type
_entity_poly.pdbx_seq_one_letter_code
_entity_poly.pdbx_strand_id
1 'polypeptide(L)'
;MLGVAQKRHFAQWLRDVNHTAAVKFVISSVPVTTGWTNYDSSQDTWRGYPTERAEILNMTQYVPNLFFLSGDRHEMAAVELPSGNIEFSTSPVSQFTFPLVSRFKRDQDGEHTLHFRQRGHVKYGILDVDTETDPAVPRITYSLYTTDAHSGKRPVWVYEAK
;
A
#
# COMPACT_ATOMS: atom_id res chain seq x y z
N MET A 1 -0.43 8.08 15.31
CA MET A 1 -0.57 8.43 13.89
C MET A 1 -1.81 9.29 13.66
N LEU A 2 -3.04 8.75 13.66
CA LEU A 2 -4.23 9.52 13.21
C LEU A 2 -4.75 10.51 14.26
N GLY A 3 -4.58 10.16 15.54
CA GLY A 3 -5.22 10.88 16.63
C GLY A 3 -6.74 10.62 16.69
N VAL A 4 -7.37 11.07 17.78
CA VAL A 4 -8.73 10.63 18.16
C VAL A 4 -9.78 11.02 17.11
N ALA A 5 -9.74 12.25 16.59
CA ALA A 5 -10.75 12.75 15.67
C ALA A 5 -10.71 12.02 14.32
N GLN A 6 -9.53 11.91 13.71
CA GLN A 6 -9.37 11.24 12.42
C GLN A 6 -9.62 9.74 12.53
N LYS A 7 -9.19 9.08 13.62
CA LYS A 7 -9.49 7.66 13.85
C LYS A 7 -11.00 7.40 13.95
N ARG A 8 -11.74 8.26 14.66
CA ARG A 8 -13.21 8.16 14.74
C ARG A 8 -13.87 8.34 13.37
N HIS A 9 -13.41 9.34 12.61
CA HIS A 9 -13.93 9.59 11.26
C HIS A 9 -13.64 8.41 10.32
N PHE A 10 -12.43 7.85 10.37
CA PHE A 10 -12.06 6.66 9.61
C PHE A 10 -12.95 5.45 9.95
N ALA A 11 -13.18 5.19 11.24
CA ALA A 11 -14.05 4.11 11.67
C ALA A 11 -15.52 4.32 11.22
N GLN A 12 -16.01 5.56 11.20
CA GLN A 12 -17.33 5.88 10.66
C GLN A 12 -17.39 5.64 9.16
N TRP A 13 -16.41 6.16 8.42
CA TRP A 13 -16.31 5.95 6.97
C TRP A 13 -16.30 4.47 6.60
N LEU A 14 -15.52 3.64 7.31
CA LEU A 14 -15.50 2.18 7.08
C LEU A 14 -16.89 1.54 7.21
N ARG A 15 -17.69 1.96 8.20
CA ARG A 15 -19.07 1.48 8.37
C ARG A 15 -19.96 1.90 7.21
N ASP A 16 -19.86 3.16 6.80
CA ASP A 16 -20.70 3.73 5.75
C ASP A 16 -20.39 3.13 4.37
N VAL A 17 -19.12 2.82 4.10
CA VAL A 17 -18.69 2.28 2.80
C VAL A 17 -18.78 0.77 2.68
N ASN A 18 -18.94 0.03 3.78
CA ASN A 18 -18.81 -1.42 3.80
C ASN A 18 -19.63 -2.10 2.70
N HIS A 19 -20.87 -1.62 2.49
CA HIS A 19 -21.83 -2.17 1.53
C HIS A 19 -22.23 -1.22 0.40
N THR A 20 -21.54 -0.08 0.21
CA THR A 20 -21.99 0.95 -0.74
C THR A 20 -21.02 1.19 -1.90
N ALA A 21 -19.72 0.97 -1.72
CA ALA A 21 -18.73 1.10 -2.79
C ALA A 21 -18.22 -0.26 -3.26
N ALA A 22 -18.02 -0.43 -4.58
CA ALA A 22 -17.44 -1.67 -5.12
C ALA A 22 -15.99 -1.87 -4.64
N VAL A 23 -15.20 -0.79 -4.64
CA VAL A 23 -13.78 -0.77 -4.24
C VAL A 23 -13.52 0.41 -3.32
N LYS A 24 -12.64 0.25 -2.33
CA LYS A 24 -12.25 1.29 -1.38
C LYS A 24 -10.74 1.44 -1.34
N PHE A 25 -10.27 2.69 -1.32
CA PHE A 25 -8.86 3.01 -1.16
C PHE A 25 -8.62 3.77 0.14
N VAL A 26 -7.69 3.29 0.95
CA VAL A 26 -7.17 3.99 2.11
C VAL A 26 -5.79 4.51 1.76
N ILE A 27 -5.66 5.83 1.68
CA ILE A 27 -4.41 6.49 1.29
C ILE A 27 -3.69 6.95 2.54
N SER A 28 -2.46 6.48 2.73
CA SER A 28 -1.55 6.89 3.80
C SER A 28 -0.33 7.57 3.21
N SER A 29 0.13 8.68 3.79
CA SER A 29 1.35 9.35 3.31
C SER A 29 2.59 8.46 3.45
N VAL A 30 2.63 7.63 4.49
CA VAL A 30 3.72 6.72 4.83
C VAL A 30 3.23 5.26 4.83
N PRO A 31 4.12 4.26 4.67
CA PRO A 31 3.70 2.86 4.59
C PRO A 31 3.05 2.34 5.87
N VAL A 32 1.96 1.60 5.69
CA VAL A 32 1.28 0.81 6.71
C VAL A 32 2.09 -0.45 7.03
N THR A 33 2.73 -1.07 6.03
CA THR A 33 3.65 -2.20 6.19
C THR A 33 4.80 -1.86 7.13
N THR A 34 5.22 -2.84 7.92
CA THR A 34 6.40 -2.74 8.79
C THR A 34 7.69 -3.20 8.11
N GLY A 35 7.64 -3.56 6.81
CA GLY A 35 8.74 -4.15 6.07
C GLY A 35 9.98 -3.25 5.94
N TRP A 36 9.83 -1.93 5.89
CA TRP A 36 10.97 -1.02 5.98
C TRP A 36 11.50 -0.97 7.42
N THR A 37 12.80 -1.25 7.57
CA THR A 37 13.50 -1.35 8.86
C THR A 37 14.69 -0.41 8.97
N ASN A 38 14.69 0.66 8.17
CA ASN A 38 15.65 1.75 8.28
C ASN A 38 15.47 2.48 9.62
N TYR A 39 16.49 3.20 10.09
CA TYR A 39 16.49 3.81 11.42
C TYR A 39 15.27 4.72 11.67
N ASP A 40 14.91 5.52 10.67
CA ASP A 40 13.78 6.45 10.63
C ASP A 40 12.41 5.75 10.63
N SER A 41 12.30 4.56 10.03
CA SER A 41 11.03 3.85 9.86
C SER A 41 10.31 3.56 11.19
N SER A 42 11.07 3.37 12.27
CA SER A 42 10.52 3.13 13.62
C SER A 42 9.86 4.35 14.25
N GLN A 43 10.03 5.54 13.66
CA GLN A 43 9.47 6.80 14.15
C GLN A 43 8.50 7.42 13.15
N ASP A 44 8.78 7.27 11.85
CA ASP A 44 8.13 8.03 10.77
C ASP A 44 7.06 7.24 10.00
N THR A 45 7.03 5.91 10.11
CA THR A 45 6.00 5.08 9.47
C THR A 45 5.07 4.43 10.49
N TRP A 46 4.05 3.71 10.01
CA TRP A 46 3.15 2.95 10.88
C TRP A 46 3.86 1.87 11.72
N ARG A 47 5.10 1.50 11.36
CA ARG A 47 5.97 0.66 12.20
C ARG A 47 6.21 1.26 13.59
N GLY A 48 6.25 2.59 13.71
CA GLY A 48 6.39 3.29 14.99
C GLY A 48 5.11 3.38 15.82
N TYR A 49 3.96 2.98 15.28
CA TYR A 49 2.65 3.08 15.92
C TYR A 49 1.96 1.72 16.01
N PRO A 50 2.58 0.70 16.64
CA PRO A 50 2.12 -0.68 16.56
C PRO A 50 0.69 -0.87 17.10
N THR A 51 0.33 -0.19 18.18
CA THR A 51 -1.01 -0.27 18.78
C THR A 51 -2.07 0.30 17.85
N GLU A 52 -1.90 1.54 17.37
CA GLU A 52 -2.90 2.16 16.48
C GLU A 52 -2.94 1.44 15.12
N ARG A 53 -1.80 0.98 14.59
CA ARG A 53 -1.74 0.14 13.39
C ARG A 53 -2.59 -1.12 13.55
N ALA A 54 -2.42 -1.84 14.66
CA ALA A 54 -3.22 -3.05 14.93
C ALA A 54 -4.72 -2.74 15.01
N GLU A 55 -5.12 -1.61 15.62
CA GLU A 55 -6.52 -1.18 15.63
C GLU A 55 -7.06 -0.91 14.20
N ILE A 56 -6.29 -0.21 13.35
CA ILE A 56 -6.66 0.04 11.96
C ILE A 56 -6.84 -1.27 11.20
N LEU A 57 -5.85 -2.16 11.25
CA LEU A 57 -5.90 -3.45 10.56
C LEU A 57 -7.05 -4.32 11.04
N ASN A 58 -7.32 -4.30 12.36
CA ASN A 58 -8.43 -5.04 12.94
C ASN A 58 -9.79 -4.52 12.45
N MET A 59 -9.93 -3.22 12.19
CA MET A 59 -11.15 -2.66 11.61
C MET A 59 -11.30 -2.96 10.12
N THR A 60 -10.21 -2.93 9.34
CA THR A 60 -10.29 -3.08 7.88
C THR A 60 -10.42 -4.51 7.40
N GLN A 61 -10.06 -5.51 8.21
CA GLN A 61 -10.17 -6.94 7.84
C GLN A 61 -11.61 -7.36 7.46
N TYR A 62 -12.62 -6.63 7.95
CA TYR A 62 -14.04 -6.93 7.72
C TYR A 62 -14.65 -6.14 6.55
N VAL A 63 -13.86 -5.30 5.89
CA VAL A 63 -14.33 -4.45 4.77
C VAL A 63 -13.81 -5.03 3.45
N PRO A 64 -14.69 -5.53 2.58
CA PRO A 64 -14.28 -6.16 1.33
C PRO A 64 -13.78 -5.11 0.33
N ASN A 65 -12.86 -5.56 -0.53
CA ASN A 65 -12.30 -4.79 -1.65
C ASN A 65 -11.64 -3.47 -1.18
N LEU A 66 -10.97 -3.51 -0.03
CA LEU A 66 -10.23 -2.39 0.53
C LEU A 66 -8.73 -2.57 0.31
N PHE A 67 -8.12 -1.54 -0.29
CA PHE A 67 -6.71 -1.50 -0.63
C PHE A 67 -6.04 -0.29 0.03
N PHE A 68 -4.81 -0.47 0.48
CA PHE A 68 -3.98 0.61 0.98
C PHE A 68 -3.07 1.14 -0.12
N LEU A 69 -2.94 2.47 -0.20
CA LEU A 69 -1.99 3.14 -1.08
C LEU A 69 -1.06 4.00 -0.22
N SER A 70 0.23 3.92 -0.48
CA SER A 70 1.21 4.73 0.25
C SER A 70 2.43 5.14 -0.58
N GLY A 71 3.24 6.03 -0.02
CA GLY A 71 4.47 6.51 -0.62
C GLY A 71 5.63 6.59 0.37
N ASP A 72 6.32 7.74 0.37
CA ASP A 72 7.43 8.11 1.25
C ASP A 72 8.77 7.37 1.03
N ARG A 73 8.77 6.05 0.92
CA ARG A 73 10.03 5.27 1.00
C ARG A 73 10.96 5.34 -0.21
N HIS A 74 10.53 5.98 -1.28
CA HIS A 74 11.25 6.11 -2.54
C HIS A 74 11.62 4.77 -3.18
N GLU A 75 10.83 3.76 -2.84
CA GLU A 75 10.91 2.38 -3.28
C GLU A 75 9.48 1.90 -3.57
N MET A 76 9.36 0.70 -4.12
CA MET A 76 8.07 0.05 -4.30
C MET A 76 8.00 -1.20 -3.44
N ALA A 77 6.89 -1.37 -2.72
CA ALA A 77 6.48 -2.64 -2.15
C ALA A 77 4.99 -2.86 -2.37
N ALA A 78 4.63 -4.08 -2.75
CA ALA A 78 3.27 -4.60 -2.65
C ALA A 78 3.25 -5.66 -1.56
N VAL A 79 2.39 -5.49 -0.57
CA VAL A 79 2.37 -6.32 0.64
C VAL A 79 0.92 -6.65 1.00
N GLU A 80 0.65 -7.92 1.24
CA GLU A 80 -0.58 -8.34 1.91
C GLU A 80 -0.38 -8.17 3.42
N LEU A 81 -1.22 -7.33 4.03
CA LEU A 81 -1.16 -6.98 5.45
C LEU A 81 -1.83 -8.08 6.29
N PRO A 82 -1.60 -8.11 7.63
CA PRO A 82 -2.23 -9.09 8.51
C PRO A 82 -3.77 -9.07 8.50
N SER A 83 -4.39 -7.99 8.01
CA SER A 83 -5.84 -7.89 7.82
C SER A 83 -6.35 -8.55 6.54
N GLY A 84 -5.47 -9.10 5.69
CA GLY A 84 -5.78 -9.60 4.34
C GLY A 84 -5.91 -8.50 3.29
N ASN A 85 -5.84 -7.21 3.68
CA ASN A 85 -5.84 -6.11 2.73
C ASN A 85 -4.47 -5.96 2.07
N ILE A 86 -4.44 -5.52 0.81
CA ILE A 86 -3.19 -5.31 0.07
C ILE A 86 -2.81 -3.83 0.14
N GLU A 87 -1.54 -3.58 0.43
CA GLU A 87 -0.91 -2.27 0.31
C GLU A 87 -0.05 -2.20 -0.94
N PHE A 88 -0.25 -1.15 -1.74
CA PHE A 88 0.67 -0.73 -2.78
C PHE A 88 1.38 0.54 -2.34
N SER A 89 2.60 0.36 -1.83
CA SER A 89 3.50 1.46 -1.52
C SER A 89 4.37 1.75 -2.73
N THR A 90 4.17 2.88 -3.39
CA THR A 90 4.91 3.22 -4.62
C THR A 90 5.33 4.67 -4.60
N SER A 91 6.63 4.90 -4.53
CA SER A 91 7.20 6.23 -4.72
C SER A 91 8.63 6.15 -5.24
N PRO A 92 9.18 7.22 -5.82
CA PRO A 92 8.53 8.46 -6.21
C PRO A 92 8.47 8.61 -7.75
N VAL A 93 7.71 9.59 -8.24
CA VAL A 93 7.75 10.00 -9.66
C VAL A 93 9.11 10.62 -10.03
N SER A 94 9.87 11.12 -9.04
CA SER A 94 11.26 11.58 -9.23
C SER A 94 12.07 11.39 -7.95
N GLN A 95 13.05 10.49 -8.00
CA GLN A 95 13.87 10.10 -6.85
C GLN A 95 15.22 10.81 -6.89
N PHE A 96 15.56 11.52 -5.81
CA PHE A 96 16.94 11.90 -5.57
C PHE A 96 17.77 10.69 -5.12
N THR A 97 19.02 10.62 -5.56
CA THR A 97 19.91 9.51 -5.18
C THR A 97 20.21 9.58 -3.69
N PHE A 98 19.76 8.58 -2.93
CA PHE A 98 20.10 8.44 -1.52
C PHE A 98 21.12 7.32 -1.33
N PRO A 99 22.28 7.58 -0.70
CA PRO A 99 23.37 6.60 -0.59
C PRO A 99 23.17 5.54 0.50
N LEU A 100 22.08 5.59 1.27
CA LEU A 100 21.82 4.58 2.30
C LEU A 100 21.15 3.34 1.70
N VAL A 101 21.72 2.17 2.04
CA VAL A 101 21.20 0.86 1.67
C VAL A 101 19.84 0.68 2.36
N SER A 102 18.76 0.73 1.58
CA SER A 102 17.44 0.41 2.12
C SER A 102 17.40 -1.00 2.71
N ARG A 103 16.74 -1.12 3.86
CA ARG A 103 16.51 -2.37 4.57
C ARG A 103 15.03 -2.72 4.56
N PHE A 104 14.59 -3.37 3.48
CA PHE A 104 13.27 -3.98 3.44
C PHE A 104 13.36 -5.45 3.87
N LYS A 105 12.62 -5.82 4.91
CA LYS A 105 12.48 -7.21 5.36
C LYS A 105 11.16 -7.77 4.86
N ARG A 106 11.24 -8.92 4.21
CA ARG A 106 10.08 -9.64 3.68
C ARG A 106 9.46 -10.49 4.77
N ASP A 107 8.15 -10.69 4.64
CA ASP A 107 7.36 -11.68 5.37
C ASP A 107 7.52 -11.60 6.91
N GLN A 108 7.39 -10.40 7.46
CA GLN A 108 7.48 -10.14 8.90
C GLN A 108 6.13 -9.73 9.48
N ASP A 109 5.93 -9.92 10.78
CA ASP A 109 4.77 -9.43 11.52
C ASP A 109 3.41 -9.88 10.94
N GLY A 110 3.38 -11.06 10.29
CA GLY A 110 2.18 -11.61 9.63
C GLY A 110 1.87 -11.00 8.26
N GLU A 111 2.76 -10.18 7.72
CA GLU A 111 2.68 -9.67 6.35
C GLU A 111 3.21 -10.70 5.34
N HIS A 112 2.74 -10.61 4.10
CA HIS A 112 3.27 -11.38 2.98
C HIS A 112 3.67 -10.44 1.83
N THR A 113 4.95 -10.48 1.44
CA THR A 113 5.51 -9.58 0.43
C THR A 113 5.22 -10.11 -0.97
N LEU A 114 4.30 -9.46 -1.68
CA LEU A 114 3.94 -9.79 -3.06
C LEU A 114 5.02 -9.34 -4.05
N HIS A 115 5.55 -8.11 -3.86
CA HIS A 115 6.63 -7.58 -4.69
C HIS A 115 7.41 -6.51 -3.93
N PHE A 116 8.72 -6.43 -4.19
CA PHE A 116 9.56 -5.34 -3.68
C PHE A 116 10.56 -4.93 -4.76
N ARG A 117 10.67 -3.62 -5.00
CA ARG A 117 11.61 -3.05 -5.95
C ARG A 117 12.17 -1.71 -5.47
N GLN A 118 13.48 -1.69 -5.25
CA GLN A 118 14.22 -0.48 -4.92
C GLN A 118 14.58 0.36 -6.16
N ARG A 119 15.09 -0.30 -7.21
CA ARG A 119 15.68 0.37 -8.39
C ARG A 119 14.65 1.17 -9.20
N GLY A 120 15.16 2.20 -9.89
CA GLY A 120 14.39 3.10 -10.75
C GLY A 120 14.24 4.49 -10.15
N HIS A 121 14.67 5.53 -10.85
CA HIS A 121 14.54 6.92 -10.36
C HIS A 121 13.12 7.48 -10.49
N VAL A 122 12.30 6.84 -11.33
CA VAL A 122 10.89 7.14 -11.51
C VAL A 122 10.17 5.83 -11.33
N LYS A 123 9.19 5.80 -10.43
CA LYS A 123 8.33 4.65 -10.15
C LYS A 123 6.90 5.16 -9.97
N TYR A 124 5.98 4.62 -10.74
CA TYR A 124 4.56 4.91 -10.60
C TYR A 124 3.73 3.65 -10.87
N GLY A 125 2.62 3.53 -10.16
CA GLY A 125 1.64 2.48 -10.34
C GLY A 125 0.43 3.03 -11.11
N ILE A 126 -0.11 2.24 -12.03
CA ILE A 126 -1.43 2.46 -12.59
C ILE A 126 -2.36 1.44 -11.95
N LEU A 127 -3.43 1.92 -11.31
CA LEU A 127 -4.52 1.10 -10.80
C LEU A 127 -5.69 1.19 -11.78
N ASP A 128 -5.97 0.08 -12.44
CA ASP A 128 -7.17 -0.09 -13.24
C ASP A 128 -8.24 -0.75 -12.36
N VAL A 129 -9.44 -0.18 -12.35
CA VAL A 129 -10.58 -0.65 -11.55
C VAL A 129 -11.72 -0.93 -12.50
N ASP A 130 -11.97 -2.21 -12.71
CA ASP A 130 -13.04 -2.68 -13.57
C ASP A 130 -14.24 -3.09 -12.72
N THR A 131 -15.30 -2.28 -12.82
CA THR A 131 -16.60 -2.53 -12.20
C THR A 131 -17.67 -2.92 -13.23
N GLU A 132 -17.30 -3.06 -14.50
CA GLU A 132 -18.25 -3.26 -15.60
C GLU A 132 -18.30 -4.72 -16.06
N THR A 133 -17.16 -5.42 -16.07
CA THR A 133 -17.07 -6.82 -16.55
C THR A 133 -17.87 -7.78 -15.66
N ASP A 134 -17.78 -7.62 -14.34
CA ASP A 134 -18.59 -8.36 -13.37
C ASP A 134 -18.99 -7.41 -12.22
N PRO A 135 -20.23 -6.90 -12.22
CA PRO A 135 -20.71 -6.00 -11.17
C PRO A 135 -20.70 -6.61 -9.76
N ALA A 136 -20.64 -7.95 -9.64
CA ALA A 136 -20.59 -8.64 -8.36
C ALA A 136 -19.15 -8.80 -7.83
N VAL A 137 -18.14 -8.74 -8.70
CA VAL A 137 -16.72 -8.95 -8.35
C VAL A 137 -15.87 -7.90 -9.07
N PRO A 138 -15.61 -6.74 -8.45
CA PRO A 138 -14.78 -5.71 -9.05
C PRO A 138 -13.34 -6.21 -9.18
N ARG A 139 -12.77 -6.09 -10.38
CA ARG A 139 -11.38 -6.50 -10.64
C ARG A 139 -10.46 -5.30 -10.54
N ILE A 140 -9.33 -5.48 -9.87
CA ILE A 140 -8.31 -4.43 -9.73
C ILE A 140 -7.00 -4.93 -10.28
N THR A 141 -6.46 -4.17 -11.22
CA THR A 141 -5.15 -4.46 -11.81
C THR A 141 -4.19 -3.35 -11.45
N TYR A 142 -3.18 -3.66 -10.65
CA TYR A 142 -2.08 -2.77 -10.36
C TYR A 142 -0.91 -3.06 -11.32
N SER A 143 -0.45 -2.05 -12.04
CA SER A 143 0.67 -2.12 -12.99
C SER A 143 1.80 -1.18 -12.57
N LEU A 144 2.95 -1.73 -12.19
CA LEU A 144 4.15 -0.96 -11.82
C LEU A 144 4.95 -0.57 -13.07
N TYR A 145 5.29 0.70 -13.20
CA TYR A 145 6.22 1.21 -14.20
C TYR A 145 7.43 1.83 -13.54
N THR A 146 8.61 1.56 -14.09
CA THR A 146 9.87 2.14 -13.60
C THR A 146 10.77 2.57 -14.76
N THR A 147 11.61 3.59 -14.59
CA THR A 147 12.51 4.05 -15.67
C THR A 147 13.71 3.14 -15.91
N ASP A 148 14.12 2.35 -14.91
CA ASP A 148 15.25 1.41 -15.03
C ASP A 148 14.88 0.14 -15.83
N ALA A 149 13.61 -0.07 -16.17
CA ALA A 149 13.17 -1.17 -17.02
C ALA A 149 12.17 -0.70 -18.08
N HIS A 150 12.30 -1.22 -19.30
CA HIS A 150 11.47 -0.85 -20.46
C HIS A 150 11.37 0.67 -20.73
N SER A 151 12.29 1.48 -20.19
CA SER A 151 12.25 2.94 -20.24
C SER A 151 10.90 3.52 -19.74
N GLY A 152 10.23 2.84 -18.81
CA GLY A 152 8.90 3.22 -18.33
C GLY A 152 7.75 3.04 -19.35
N LYS A 153 7.97 2.35 -20.48
CA LYS A 153 6.94 2.17 -21.52
C LYS A 153 6.08 0.92 -21.34
N ARG A 154 6.49 -0.01 -20.48
CA ARG A 154 5.78 -1.26 -20.18
C ARG A 154 5.82 -1.52 -18.68
N PRO A 155 4.78 -2.16 -18.12
CA PRO A 155 4.80 -2.50 -16.71
C PRO A 155 5.90 -3.54 -16.46
N VAL A 156 6.63 -3.34 -15.37
CA VAL A 156 7.68 -4.26 -14.92
C VAL A 156 7.12 -5.34 -14.01
N TRP A 157 5.93 -5.11 -13.47
CA TRP A 157 5.19 -6.04 -12.63
C TRP A 157 3.71 -5.67 -12.71
N VAL A 158 2.85 -6.69 -12.76
CA VAL A 158 1.39 -6.55 -12.78
C VAL A 158 0.83 -7.46 -11.71
N TYR A 159 -0.15 -6.96 -10.96
CA TYR A 159 -0.89 -7.70 -9.97
C TYR A 159 -2.39 -7.56 -10.22
N GLU A 160 -3.09 -8.68 -10.21
CA GLU A 160 -4.54 -8.73 -10.35
C GLU A 160 -5.14 -9.21 -9.03
N ALA A 161 -5.87 -8.31 -8.36
CA ALA A 161 -6.72 -8.68 -7.25
C ALA A 161 -8.06 -9.18 -7.80
N LYS A 162 -8.54 -10.28 -7.25
CA LYS A 162 -9.87 -10.85 -7.51
C LYS A 162 -10.73 -10.74 -6.26
#